data_AF-A0JI74-F1
#
_entry.id   AF-A0JI74-F1
#
_cell.length_a   1.000
_cell.length_b   1.000
_cell.length_c   1.000
_cell.angle_alpha   90.00
_cell.angle_beta   90.00
_cell.angle_gamma   90.00
#
_symmetry.space_group_name_H-M   'P 1'
#
loop_
_entity.id
_entity.type
_entity.pdbx_description
1 polymer ?
#
loop_
_entity_poly.entity_id
_entity_poly.type
_entity_poly.pdbx_seq_one_letter_code
_entity_poly.pdbx_strand_id
1 'polypeptide(L)'
;MHLMTSTYLSIRDADRVLNEFRLIVPDLPTSIRSILRTCTSVQPKSISSGVYYHLGLKTNLLRYVELWLCTCDFDSLQLYINVDGLSMSRSSSQHLWPVLGRIVAPRLSDVFMIGIYGGNTKPAQFNEISADTISEIKEMTETGLLSVRFNKYIAIKLSAVICDAPARSDVRYTVNHNGKAGCDRCVVNGRRLDGKMTFPNGEYTLRTDDSFRNQTQYIHHKGHSLFESLSIDMILTFPLDPMHMVYLGVTKKLVTLWIELGHKRLKNMNSCVIRTINKLISRCVESTPSDFPRKCRTLDYLSVWKASECRLFLLYLGPVILQNILPESLYINFKCLALSMYLLAHPKFYNRVTESVRMDLRNFLREYEWCYGCENLVYNVHSLQHPLDDVLAHGPLDSFSAFPFESYMRQIKQSVRSGYSVAKQAAQRYAEQMSFCDRLQVDISTNDNPVIGMADSRKQVIMFRNSQIKSFHPDNVVVVKGKPGLITDIQDSGLLRFRQFTDPQNYFTDPFPSTDIGIFKCSVVSSAYSWVSIRDVDCKCMSINCVNHLVIVPLLHTVI
;
A
#
# COMPACT_ATOMS: atom_id res chain seq x y z
N MET A 1 -31.70 -5.35 -13.95
CA MET A 1 -31.78 -4.61 -12.67
C MET A 1 -30.75 -3.49 -12.72
N HIS A 2 -31.10 -2.42 -13.43
CA HIS A 2 -30.29 -1.21 -13.58
C HIS A 2 -30.78 -0.19 -12.57
N LEU A 3 -29.94 0.15 -11.59
CA LEU A 3 -29.92 1.41 -10.85
C LEU A 3 -28.66 1.37 -9.96
N MET A 4 -28.06 2.54 -9.72
CA MET A 4 -26.87 2.80 -8.89
C MET A 4 -25.53 2.92 -9.66
N THR A 5 -25.52 3.75 -10.70
CA THR A 5 -24.35 4.62 -10.97
C THR A 5 -24.60 5.98 -10.32
N SER A 6 -23.92 6.25 -9.20
CA SER A 6 -23.61 7.58 -8.66
C SER A 6 -24.74 8.62 -8.61
N THR A 7 -25.50 8.65 -7.53
CA THR A 7 -26.04 9.89 -6.91
C THR A 7 -26.31 9.63 -5.43
N TYR A 8 -25.75 10.44 -4.53
CA TYR A 8 -26.03 10.38 -3.09
C TYR A 8 -27.54 10.57 -2.86
N LEU A 9 -28.23 9.52 -2.40
CA LEU A 9 -29.62 9.61 -1.96
C LEU A 9 -29.66 10.38 -0.64
N SER A 10 -30.44 11.46 -0.57
CA SER A 10 -30.60 12.17 0.71
C SER A 10 -31.32 11.28 1.72
N ILE A 11 -31.11 11.50 3.03
CA ILE A 11 -31.83 10.74 4.07
C ILE A 11 -33.34 10.84 3.87
N ARG A 12 -33.83 12.02 3.45
CA ARG A 12 -35.25 12.26 3.22
C ARG A 12 -35.78 11.43 2.05
N ASP A 13 -35.03 11.34 0.97
CA ASP A 13 -35.42 10.55 -0.20
C ASP A 13 -35.35 9.05 0.11
N ALA A 14 -34.35 8.64 0.88
CA ALA A 14 -34.21 7.28 1.37
C ALA A 14 -35.37 6.89 2.33
N ASP A 15 -35.79 7.79 3.22
CA ASP A 15 -36.96 7.62 4.08
C ASP A 15 -38.25 7.53 3.25
N ARG A 16 -38.37 8.28 2.14
CA ARG A 16 -39.53 8.16 1.23
C ARG A 16 -39.58 6.79 0.57
N VAL A 17 -38.46 6.33 0.02
CA VAL A 17 -38.35 4.99 -0.57
C VAL A 17 -38.67 3.92 0.48
N LEU A 18 -38.16 4.05 1.71
CA LEU A 18 -38.48 3.13 2.80
C LEU A 18 -39.96 3.08 3.11
N ASN A 19 -40.65 4.22 3.11
CA ASN A 19 -42.09 4.28 3.34
C ASN A 19 -42.89 3.62 2.20
N GLU A 20 -42.40 3.62 0.97
CA GLU A 20 -43.00 2.82 -0.12
C GLU A 20 -42.83 1.32 0.14
N PHE A 21 -41.64 0.88 0.58
CA PHE A 21 -41.43 -0.52 0.97
C PHE A 21 -42.29 -0.95 2.16
N ARG A 22 -42.67 -0.03 3.06
CA ARG A 22 -43.59 -0.32 4.18
C ARG A 22 -45.00 -0.69 3.74
N LEU A 23 -45.40 -0.38 2.51
CA LEU A 23 -46.67 -0.88 1.94
C LEU A 23 -46.63 -2.39 1.72
N ILE A 24 -45.43 -2.96 1.53
CA ILE A 24 -45.20 -4.39 1.28
C ILE A 24 -44.73 -5.08 2.56
N VAL A 25 -43.92 -4.42 3.38
CA VAL A 25 -43.36 -4.92 4.64
C VAL A 25 -43.65 -3.91 5.76
N PRO A 26 -44.83 -3.96 6.40
CA PRO A 26 -45.31 -2.93 7.35
C PRO A 26 -44.39 -2.70 8.56
N ASP A 27 -43.65 -3.74 8.96
CA ASP A 27 -42.77 -3.74 10.12
C ASP A 27 -41.43 -2.99 9.88
N LEU A 28 -41.17 -2.54 8.65
CA LEU A 28 -40.01 -1.70 8.38
C LEU A 28 -40.12 -0.37 9.16
N PRO A 29 -39.01 0.16 9.69
CA PRO A 29 -39.03 1.42 10.42
C PRO A 29 -39.36 2.61 9.49
N THR A 30 -39.83 3.72 10.08
CA THR A 30 -40.19 4.95 9.34
C THR A 30 -39.01 5.74 8.81
N SER A 31 -37.80 5.45 9.31
CA SER A 31 -36.57 6.10 8.88
C SER A 31 -35.46 5.10 8.61
N ILE A 32 -34.69 5.36 7.56
CA ILE A 32 -33.49 4.62 7.17
C ILE A 32 -32.43 4.62 8.27
N ARG A 33 -32.48 5.62 9.16
CA ARG A 33 -31.61 5.70 10.35
C ARG A 33 -31.86 4.56 11.34
N SER A 34 -33.05 3.96 11.30
CA SER A 34 -33.49 2.94 12.25
C SER A 34 -33.57 1.54 11.62
N ILE A 35 -33.32 1.41 10.31
CA ILE A 35 -33.27 0.11 9.62
C ILE A 35 -32.20 -0.79 10.25
N LEU A 36 -31.00 -0.24 10.42
CA LEU A 36 -29.93 -0.89 11.14
C LEU A 36 -30.11 -0.50 12.61
N ARG A 37 -30.81 -1.34 13.39
CA ARG A 37 -30.94 -1.16 14.84
C ARG A 37 -29.55 -0.95 15.46
N THR A 38 -29.44 -0.01 16.40
CA THR A 38 -28.16 0.25 17.10
C THR A 38 -27.65 -1.04 17.74
N CYS A 39 -26.48 -1.50 17.29
CA CYS A 39 -25.87 -2.68 17.88
C CYS A 39 -25.29 -2.31 19.26
N THR A 40 -25.88 -2.83 20.34
CA THR A 40 -25.45 -2.59 21.73
C THR A 40 -24.40 -3.59 22.22
N SER A 41 -23.89 -4.48 21.35
CA SER A 41 -23.04 -5.60 21.75
C SER A 41 -21.57 -5.25 22.00
N VAL A 42 -21.07 -4.10 21.51
CA VAL A 42 -19.65 -3.76 21.66
C VAL A 42 -19.40 -3.07 23.01
N GLN A 43 -18.81 -3.82 23.94
CA GLN A 43 -18.50 -3.30 25.27
C GLN A 43 -17.18 -2.50 25.27
N PRO A 44 -17.17 -1.30 25.88
CA PRO A 44 -15.95 -0.52 26.03
C PRO A 44 -15.03 -1.13 27.08
N LYS A 45 -13.72 -1.11 26.82
CA LYS A 45 -12.66 -1.33 27.80
C LYS A 45 -12.00 0.01 28.11
N SER A 46 -12.12 0.46 29.35
CA SER A 46 -11.43 1.65 29.83
C SER A 46 -9.93 1.35 29.94
N ILE A 47 -9.13 2.12 29.22
CA ILE A 47 -7.67 2.07 29.23
C ILE A 47 -7.21 3.37 29.88
N SER A 48 -6.04 3.36 30.52
CA SER A 48 -5.46 4.51 31.26
C SER A 48 -5.54 5.87 30.54
N SER A 49 -5.55 5.89 29.21
CA SER A 49 -5.52 7.09 28.35
C SER A 49 -6.78 7.30 27.50
N GLY A 50 -7.75 6.37 27.52
CA GLY A 50 -8.91 6.41 26.62
C GLY A 50 -9.79 5.18 26.72
N VAL A 51 -10.52 4.87 25.64
CA VAL A 51 -11.43 3.73 25.58
C VAL A 51 -11.10 2.88 24.37
N TYR A 52 -11.00 1.57 24.58
CA TYR A 52 -10.81 0.58 23.53
C TYR A 52 -12.06 -0.25 23.32
N TYR A 53 -12.39 -0.52 22.06
CA TYR A 53 -13.48 -1.39 21.66
C TYR A 53 -12.89 -2.57 20.90
N HIS A 54 -12.97 -3.75 21.48
CA HIS A 54 -12.57 -4.99 20.82
C HIS A 54 -13.74 -5.57 20.03
N LEU A 55 -13.55 -5.80 18.73
CA LEU A 55 -14.58 -6.32 17.82
C LEU A 55 -14.38 -7.82 17.51
N GLY A 56 -13.20 -8.36 17.83
CA GLY A 56 -12.87 -9.80 17.72
C GLY A 56 -12.21 -10.16 16.39
N LEU A 57 -10.95 -10.57 16.43
CA LEU A 57 -10.27 -11.16 15.26
C LEU A 57 -10.88 -12.53 14.94
N LYS A 58 -11.00 -13.41 15.93
CA LYS A 58 -11.54 -14.78 15.76
C LYS A 58 -12.92 -14.76 15.11
N THR A 59 -13.82 -13.90 15.57
CA THR A 59 -15.17 -13.73 15.02
C THR A 59 -15.14 -13.29 13.56
N ASN A 60 -14.30 -12.31 13.22
CA ASN A 60 -14.17 -11.86 11.83
C ASN A 60 -13.61 -12.97 10.93
N LEU A 61 -12.60 -13.72 11.39
CA LEU A 61 -12.03 -14.82 10.60
C LEU A 61 -13.04 -15.94 10.36
N LEU A 62 -13.82 -16.32 11.38
CA LEU A 62 -14.87 -17.35 11.24
C LEU A 62 -15.88 -16.98 10.15
N ARG A 63 -16.29 -15.71 10.07
CA ARG A 63 -17.18 -15.24 9.01
C ARG A 63 -16.61 -15.49 7.62
N TYR A 64 -15.36 -15.10 7.39
CA TYR A 64 -14.70 -15.35 6.09
C TYR A 64 -14.53 -16.84 5.82
N VAL A 65 -14.13 -17.63 6.84
CA VAL A 65 -13.99 -19.08 6.68
C VAL A 65 -15.31 -19.72 6.28
N GLU A 66 -16.40 -19.44 7.00
CA GLU A 66 -17.71 -20.03 6.72
C GLU A 66 -18.30 -19.59 5.37
N LEU A 67 -17.99 -18.37 4.94
CA LEU A 67 -18.40 -17.86 3.65
C LEU A 67 -17.63 -18.53 2.51
N TRP A 68 -16.30 -18.58 2.60
CA TRP A 68 -15.43 -19.03 1.51
C TRP A 68 -15.30 -20.55 1.41
N LEU A 69 -15.42 -21.30 2.52
CA LEU A 69 -15.48 -22.77 2.45
C LEU A 69 -16.72 -23.29 1.68
N CYS A 70 -17.73 -22.43 1.46
CA CYS A 70 -18.83 -22.77 0.55
C CYS A 70 -18.40 -22.83 -0.92
N THR A 71 -17.30 -22.17 -1.30
CA THR A 71 -16.89 -21.95 -2.70
C THR A 71 -15.52 -22.52 -3.04
N CYS A 72 -14.59 -22.54 -2.08
CA CYS A 72 -13.24 -23.09 -2.27
C CYS A 72 -12.74 -23.76 -1.00
N ASP A 73 -11.94 -24.81 -1.17
CA ASP A 73 -11.33 -25.53 -0.06
C ASP A 73 -9.94 -24.94 0.29
N PHE A 74 -9.64 -24.84 1.58
CA PHE A 74 -8.35 -24.39 2.09
C PHE A 74 -8.15 -24.85 3.54
N ASP A 75 -6.89 -25.03 3.95
CA ASP A 75 -6.55 -25.55 5.29
C ASP A 75 -5.84 -24.51 6.17
N SER A 76 -5.46 -23.36 5.62
CA SER A 76 -4.73 -22.35 6.36
C SER A 76 -5.04 -20.92 5.91
N LEU A 77 -4.92 -19.98 6.83
CA LEU A 77 -4.99 -18.54 6.60
C LEU A 77 -3.70 -17.86 7.05
N GLN A 78 -3.16 -17.01 6.18
CA GLN A 78 -2.10 -16.07 6.51
C GLN A 78 -2.69 -14.68 6.76
N LEU A 79 -2.33 -14.09 7.89
CA LEU A 79 -2.89 -12.84 8.38
C LEU A 79 -1.84 -11.74 8.41
N TYR A 80 -2.23 -10.56 7.94
CA TYR A 80 -1.56 -9.31 8.25
C TYR A 80 -2.39 -8.51 9.24
N ILE A 81 -1.70 -7.90 10.20
CA ILE A 81 -2.27 -6.94 11.14
C ILE A 81 -1.68 -5.58 10.86
N ASN A 82 -2.45 -4.52 11.04
CA ASN A 82 -1.96 -3.15 11.02
C ASN A 82 -2.39 -2.42 12.28
N VAL A 83 -1.45 -1.65 12.83
CA VAL A 83 -1.68 -0.75 13.97
C VAL A 83 -1.08 0.60 13.61
N ASP A 84 -1.92 1.62 13.51
CA ASP A 84 -1.48 2.97 13.15
C ASP A 84 -2.41 4.03 13.74
N GLY A 85 -1.92 5.26 13.83
CA GLY A 85 -2.65 6.40 14.34
C GLY A 85 -3.48 7.07 13.24
N LEU A 86 -4.76 7.30 13.54
CA LEU A 86 -5.69 8.05 12.70
C LEU A 86 -6.12 9.35 13.39
N SER A 87 -5.77 10.49 12.79
CA SER A 87 -6.26 11.80 13.22
C SER A 87 -7.60 12.16 12.58
N MET A 88 -8.60 12.50 13.40
CA MET A 88 -9.94 12.86 12.94
C MET A 88 -10.02 14.25 12.32
N SER A 89 -9.32 15.25 12.87
CA SER A 89 -9.16 16.56 12.25
C SER A 89 -7.91 17.26 12.77
N ARG A 90 -7.45 18.30 12.05
CA ARG A 90 -6.33 19.14 12.51
C ARG A 90 -6.65 19.92 13.80
N SER A 91 -7.92 20.02 14.18
CA SER A 91 -8.42 20.80 15.31
C SER A 91 -8.99 19.95 16.46
N SER A 92 -9.04 18.62 16.30
CA SER A 92 -9.54 17.70 17.33
C SER A 92 -8.38 17.10 18.09
N SER A 93 -8.47 17.09 19.43
CA SER A 93 -7.57 16.33 20.30
C SER A 93 -7.80 14.83 20.25
N GLN A 94 -8.83 14.35 19.52
CA GLN A 94 -9.17 12.93 19.50
C GLN A 94 -8.25 12.16 18.55
N HIS A 95 -7.53 11.20 19.12
CA HIS A 95 -6.70 10.23 18.42
C HIS A 95 -7.42 8.90 18.35
N LEU A 96 -7.54 8.33 17.15
CA LEU A 96 -7.97 6.95 16.97
C LEU A 96 -6.77 6.07 16.67
N TRP A 97 -6.80 4.85 17.20
CA TRP A 97 -5.81 3.82 16.90
C TRP A 97 -6.56 2.52 16.60
N PRO A 98 -6.94 2.30 15.32
CA PRO A 98 -7.52 1.04 14.91
C PRO A 98 -6.46 -0.07 14.89
N VAL A 99 -6.90 -1.26 15.28
CA VAL A 99 -6.22 -2.53 15.01
C VAL A 99 -6.97 -3.18 13.86
N LEU A 100 -6.30 -3.35 12.73
CA LEU A 100 -6.88 -3.82 11.48
C LEU A 100 -6.31 -5.18 11.10
N GLY A 101 -7.12 -6.01 10.46
CA GLY A 101 -6.74 -7.33 9.95
C GLY A 101 -6.94 -7.44 8.45
N ARG A 102 -6.18 -8.34 7.81
CA ARG A 102 -6.37 -8.74 6.41
C ARG A 102 -5.90 -10.19 6.21
N ILE A 103 -6.70 -11.00 5.52
CA ILE A 103 -6.31 -12.34 5.07
C ILE A 103 -5.58 -12.20 3.73
N VAL A 104 -4.30 -12.59 3.69
CA VAL A 104 -3.44 -12.41 2.51
C VAL A 104 -3.21 -13.68 1.72
N ALA A 105 -3.33 -14.85 2.34
CA ALA A 105 -3.25 -16.14 1.66
C ALA A 105 -4.17 -17.18 2.33
N PRO A 106 -5.12 -17.78 1.57
CA PRO A 106 -5.63 -17.28 0.30
C PRO A 106 -6.19 -15.86 0.44
N ARG A 107 -6.20 -15.06 -0.64
CA ARG A 107 -6.68 -13.67 -0.60
C ARG A 107 -8.21 -13.64 -0.54
N LEU A 108 -8.74 -13.86 0.67
CA LEU A 108 -10.18 -14.01 0.93
C LEU A 108 -10.85 -12.74 1.47
N SER A 109 -10.08 -11.75 1.90
CA SER A 109 -10.65 -10.57 2.54
C SER A 109 -10.03 -9.26 2.07
N ASP A 110 -10.86 -8.22 2.05
CA ASP A 110 -10.39 -6.86 2.25
C ASP A 110 -9.94 -6.63 3.71
N VAL A 111 -9.50 -5.42 4.00
CA VAL A 111 -9.15 -5.01 5.36
C VAL A 111 -10.42 -4.95 6.22
N PHE A 112 -10.33 -5.45 7.45
CA PHE A 112 -11.41 -5.44 8.43
C PHE A 112 -10.93 -4.93 9.79
N MET A 113 -11.86 -4.50 10.65
CA MET A 113 -11.53 -3.94 11.97
C MET A 113 -11.55 -5.03 13.04
N ILE A 114 -10.43 -5.19 13.74
CA ILE A 114 -10.29 -6.09 14.90
C ILE A 114 -10.65 -5.35 16.18
N GLY A 115 -10.25 -4.09 16.28
CA GLY A 115 -10.60 -3.22 17.40
C GLY A 115 -10.22 -1.77 17.13
N ILE A 116 -10.65 -0.87 18.01
CA ILE A 116 -10.35 0.55 17.88
C ILE A 116 -10.25 1.23 19.24
N TYR A 117 -9.12 1.90 19.46
CA TYR A 117 -8.93 2.80 20.60
C TYR A 117 -9.29 4.23 20.21
N GLY A 118 -9.87 4.97 21.15
CA GLY A 118 -10.05 6.41 21.07
C GLY A 118 -9.70 7.11 22.38
N GLY A 119 -8.90 8.18 22.29
CA GLY A 119 -8.49 8.97 23.44
C GLY A 119 -8.07 10.39 23.04
N ASN A 120 -7.78 11.23 24.03
CA ASN A 120 -7.22 12.57 23.78
C ASN A 120 -5.71 12.55 23.52
N THR A 121 -5.08 11.39 23.71
CA THR A 121 -3.68 11.15 23.40
C THR A 121 -3.57 9.81 22.69
N LYS A 122 -2.36 9.48 22.20
CA LYS A 122 -2.06 8.09 21.83
C LYS A 122 -2.16 7.18 23.06
N PRO A 123 -2.37 5.86 22.88
CA PRO A 123 -2.35 4.89 23.97
C PRO A 123 -1.07 5.02 24.80
N ALA A 124 -1.22 5.11 26.12
CA ALA A 124 -0.08 5.13 27.05
C ALA A 124 0.65 3.78 27.06
N GLN A 125 -0.09 2.68 26.94
CA GLN A 125 0.42 1.32 26.86
C GLN A 125 -0.17 0.59 25.66
N PHE A 126 0.66 0.28 24.67
CA PHE A 126 0.21 -0.46 23.48
C PHE A 126 -0.14 -1.92 23.78
N ASN A 127 0.42 -2.48 24.86
CA ASN A 127 0.03 -3.80 25.36
C ASN A 127 -1.45 -3.84 25.75
N GLU A 128 -2.03 -2.77 26.34
CA GLU A 128 -3.45 -2.76 26.74
C GLU A 128 -4.40 -2.85 25.53
N ILE A 129 -4.05 -2.24 24.39
CA ILE A 129 -4.90 -2.28 23.17
C ILE A 129 -4.70 -3.56 22.35
N SER A 130 -3.56 -4.25 22.51
CA SER A 130 -3.21 -5.44 21.71
C SER A 130 -3.49 -6.76 22.44
N ALA A 131 -3.73 -6.72 23.76
CA ALA A 131 -3.91 -7.90 24.61
C ALA A 131 -4.95 -8.89 24.07
N ASP A 132 -6.17 -8.43 23.77
CA ASP A 132 -7.24 -9.32 23.27
C ASP A 132 -6.88 -9.94 21.93
N THR A 133 -6.33 -9.13 21.02
CA THR A 133 -5.95 -9.58 19.68
C THR A 133 -4.84 -10.62 19.75
N ILE A 134 -3.83 -10.41 20.60
CA ILE A 134 -2.72 -11.34 20.78
C ILE A 134 -3.18 -12.63 21.45
N SER A 135 -4.08 -12.54 22.44
CA SER A 135 -4.68 -13.71 23.07
C SER A 135 -5.43 -14.58 22.06
N GLU A 136 -6.24 -13.96 21.19
CA GLU A 136 -6.96 -14.68 20.13
C GLU A 136 -6.00 -15.29 19.09
N ILE A 137 -4.94 -14.58 18.69
CA ILE A 137 -3.93 -15.13 17.77
C ILE A 137 -3.27 -16.35 18.40
N LYS A 138 -2.83 -16.24 19.66
CA LYS A 138 -2.16 -17.32 20.37
C LYS A 138 -3.02 -18.58 20.39
N GLU A 139 -4.28 -18.45 20.82
CA GLU A 139 -5.26 -19.54 20.83
C GLU A 139 -5.41 -20.19 19.45
N MET A 140 -5.61 -19.38 18.40
CA MET A 140 -5.83 -19.87 17.04
C MET A 140 -4.57 -20.46 16.39
N THR A 141 -3.36 -20.00 16.76
CA THR A 141 -2.11 -20.58 16.28
C THR A 141 -1.81 -21.93 16.93
N GLU A 142 -2.24 -22.14 18.18
CA GLU A 142 -2.02 -23.39 18.92
C GLU A 142 -3.08 -24.45 18.56
N THR A 143 -4.35 -24.05 18.42
CA THR A 143 -5.48 -24.99 18.26
C THR A 143 -6.08 -25.01 16.86
N GLY A 144 -5.78 -24.01 16.02
CA GLY A 144 -6.49 -23.77 14.77
C GLY A 144 -7.86 -23.12 14.99
N LEU A 145 -8.47 -22.65 13.89
CA LEU A 145 -9.79 -22.06 13.89
C LEU A 145 -10.83 -23.10 13.44
N LEU A 146 -11.69 -23.55 14.37
CA LEU A 146 -12.75 -24.52 14.06
C LEU A 146 -13.93 -23.85 13.37
N SER A 147 -14.21 -24.24 12.13
CA SER A 147 -15.51 -24.05 11.50
C SER A 147 -16.44 -25.19 11.88
N VAL A 148 -17.42 -24.91 12.74
CA VAL A 148 -18.41 -25.92 13.18
C VAL A 148 -19.27 -26.37 12.01
N ARG A 149 -19.66 -25.44 11.13
CA ARG A 149 -20.49 -25.71 9.95
C ARG A 149 -19.88 -26.77 9.02
N PHE A 150 -18.57 -26.73 8.84
CA PHE A 150 -17.84 -27.65 7.96
C PHE A 150 -17.07 -28.73 8.72
N ASN A 151 -17.15 -28.74 10.06
CA ASN A 151 -16.36 -29.59 10.94
C ASN A 151 -14.87 -29.61 10.56
N LYS A 152 -14.30 -28.43 10.30
CA LYS A 152 -12.95 -28.27 9.76
C LYS A 152 -12.13 -27.30 10.61
N TYR A 153 -10.90 -27.70 10.94
CA TYR A 153 -9.91 -26.82 11.57
C TYR A 153 -9.07 -26.13 10.50
N ILE A 154 -8.92 -24.82 10.64
CA ILE A 154 -8.11 -23.98 9.74
C ILE A 154 -6.89 -23.47 10.50
N ALA A 155 -5.69 -23.77 10.01
CA ALA A 155 -4.46 -23.30 10.61
C ALA A 155 -4.31 -21.77 10.42
N ILE A 156 -3.97 -21.04 11.48
CA ILE A 156 -3.78 -19.59 11.42
C ILE A 156 -2.30 -19.25 11.54
N LYS A 157 -1.80 -18.37 10.66
CA LYS A 157 -0.44 -17.84 10.72
C LYS A 157 -0.44 -16.31 10.68
N LEU A 158 0.03 -15.67 11.75
CA LEU A 158 0.38 -14.25 11.70
C LEU A 158 1.65 -14.07 10.87
N SER A 159 1.52 -13.48 9.69
CA SER A 159 2.62 -13.36 8.75
C SER A 159 3.29 -11.98 8.83
N ALA A 160 2.55 -10.90 9.09
CA ALA A 160 3.15 -9.58 9.29
C ALA A 160 2.31 -8.67 10.18
N VAL A 161 2.98 -7.73 10.84
CA VAL A 161 2.41 -6.58 11.56
C VAL A 161 2.93 -5.31 10.87
N ILE A 162 2.08 -4.71 10.04
CA ILE A 162 2.39 -3.55 9.20
C ILE A 162 2.16 -2.28 10.01
N CYS A 163 3.22 -1.50 10.24
CA CYS A 163 3.15 -0.23 10.96
C CYS A 163 4.07 0.81 10.30
N ASP A 164 3.74 2.10 10.47
CA ASP A 164 4.72 3.16 10.25
C ASP A 164 5.85 3.09 11.32
N ALA A 165 6.94 3.85 11.17
CA ALA A 165 8.09 3.74 12.08
C ALA A 165 7.76 4.14 13.54
N PRO A 166 7.05 5.26 13.81
CA PRO A 166 6.54 5.57 15.14
C PRO A 166 5.68 4.47 15.77
N ALA A 167 4.64 3.99 15.07
CA ALA A 167 3.73 2.97 15.58
C ALA A 167 4.45 1.63 15.78
N ARG A 168 5.36 1.25 14.88
CA ARG A 168 6.20 0.05 15.04
C ARG A 168 7.03 0.13 16.32
N SER A 169 7.61 1.30 16.61
CA SER A 169 8.40 1.49 17.82
C SER A 169 7.55 1.37 19.10
N ASP A 170 6.34 1.91 19.07
CA ASP A 170 5.40 1.84 20.19
C ASP A 170 4.89 0.40 20.40
N VAL A 171 4.53 -0.32 19.32
CA VAL A 171 4.04 -1.72 19.39
C VAL A 171 5.15 -2.68 19.83
N ARG A 172 6.38 -2.48 19.37
CA ARG A 172 7.55 -3.32 19.72
C ARG A 172 8.23 -2.90 21.02
N TYR A 173 7.78 -1.82 21.66
CA TYR A 173 8.41 -1.24 22.85
C TYR A 173 9.90 -0.92 22.63
N THR A 174 10.22 -0.29 21.51
CA THR A 174 11.59 0.14 21.15
C THR A 174 11.75 1.66 21.12
N VAL A 175 13.01 2.09 21.04
CA VAL A 175 13.35 3.48 20.80
C VAL A 175 12.88 3.90 19.41
N ASN A 176 12.34 5.13 19.35
CA ASN A 176 11.77 5.68 18.13
C ASN A 176 12.85 5.89 17.06
N HIS A 177 12.45 5.98 15.78
CA HIS A 177 13.32 6.16 14.62
C HIS A 177 14.34 7.32 14.71
N ASN A 178 14.07 8.33 15.54
CA ASN A 178 14.96 9.48 15.80
C ASN A 178 15.88 9.30 17.02
N GLY A 179 15.89 8.14 17.66
CA GLY A 179 16.77 7.85 18.80
C GLY A 179 18.12 7.27 18.39
N LYS A 180 19.05 7.22 19.36
CA LYS A 180 20.43 6.77 19.15
C LYS A 180 20.49 5.33 18.60
N ALA A 181 19.78 4.39 19.21
CA ALA A 181 19.63 3.03 18.66
C ALA A 181 18.27 2.87 17.96
N GLY A 182 17.95 3.80 17.05
CA GLY A 182 16.62 3.88 16.43
C GLY A 182 16.39 2.98 15.20
N CYS A 183 17.43 2.40 14.61
CA CYS A 183 17.26 1.46 13.50
C CYS A 183 16.56 0.19 14.00
N ASP A 184 15.58 -0.35 13.27
CA ASP A 184 14.88 -1.59 13.66
C ASP A 184 15.65 -2.86 13.29
N ARG A 185 16.55 -2.78 12.31
CA ARG A 185 17.15 -3.93 11.63
C ARG A 185 18.60 -4.20 12.02
N CYS A 186 19.37 -3.20 12.39
CA CYS A 186 20.77 -3.37 12.76
C CYS A 186 21.18 -2.52 13.97
N VAL A 187 22.27 -2.94 14.64
CA VAL A 187 22.73 -2.37 15.92
C VAL A 187 23.41 -1.01 15.81
N VAL A 188 23.34 -0.34 14.66
CA VAL A 188 23.96 0.98 14.42
C VAL A 188 23.57 1.99 15.51
N ASN A 189 24.55 2.77 15.95
CA ASN A 189 24.32 3.93 16.79
C ASN A 189 24.27 5.18 15.91
N GLY A 190 23.13 5.84 15.90
CA GLY A 190 22.93 7.14 15.30
C GLY A 190 23.68 8.25 16.06
N ARG A 191 23.97 9.33 15.34
CA ARG A 191 24.60 10.55 15.83
C ARG A 191 23.79 11.77 15.42
N ARG A 192 23.79 12.80 16.27
CA ARG A 192 23.12 14.07 15.96
C ARG A 192 24.03 14.95 15.11
N LEU A 193 23.57 15.31 13.92
CA LEU A 193 24.23 16.26 13.01
C LEU A 193 23.18 17.28 12.55
N ASP A 194 23.51 18.57 12.62
CA ASP A 194 22.61 19.68 12.24
C ASP A 194 21.18 19.56 12.80
N GLY A 195 21.08 19.18 14.08
CA GLY A 195 19.80 18.99 14.77
C GLY A 195 19.00 17.75 14.37
N LYS A 196 19.51 16.92 13.45
CA LYS A 196 18.87 15.69 12.96
C LYS A 196 19.56 14.45 13.54
N MET A 197 18.80 13.39 13.78
CA MET A 197 19.39 12.07 14.04
C MET A 197 19.77 11.41 12.72
N THR A 198 21.02 10.98 12.62
CA THR A 198 21.60 10.40 11.41
C THR A 198 22.26 9.07 11.71
N PHE A 199 22.22 8.15 10.77
CA PHE A 199 22.79 6.82 10.90
C PHE A 199 23.93 6.70 9.88
N PRO A 200 25.19 6.59 10.34
CA PRO A 200 26.32 6.53 9.43
C PRO A 200 26.21 5.35 8.47
N ASN A 201 26.82 5.50 7.29
CA ASN A 201 27.00 4.40 6.37
C ASN A 201 28.01 3.40 6.94
N GLY A 202 27.76 2.12 6.73
CA GLY A 202 28.61 1.05 7.21
C GLY A 202 27.89 -0.30 7.18
N GLU A 203 28.65 -1.36 7.45
CA GLU A 203 28.10 -2.68 7.69
C GLU A 203 27.94 -2.87 9.20
N TYR A 204 26.73 -3.24 9.61
CA TYR A 204 26.36 -3.39 11.01
C TYR A 204 25.73 -4.75 11.24
N THR A 205 25.97 -5.32 12.41
CA THR A 205 25.33 -6.56 12.83
C THR A 205 23.81 -6.40 12.77
N LEU A 206 23.16 -7.31 12.05
CA LEU A 206 21.70 -7.37 11.98
C LEU A 206 21.13 -7.89 13.30
N ARG A 207 19.97 -7.37 13.68
CA ARG A 207 19.20 -7.91 14.80
C ARG A 207 18.49 -9.18 14.35
N THR A 208 18.51 -10.16 15.23
CA THR A 208 17.75 -11.42 15.14
C THR A 208 16.63 -11.44 16.18
N ASP A 209 15.68 -12.35 16.02
CA ASP A 209 14.64 -12.62 17.03
C ASP A 209 15.25 -12.86 18.43
N ASP A 210 16.28 -13.72 18.52
CA ASP A 210 17.00 -13.99 19.77
C ASP A 210 17.61 -12.73 20.38
N SER A 211 18.29 -11.92 19.56
CA SER A 211 18.92 -10.69 20.04
C SER A 211 17.89 -9.68 20.57
N PHE A 212 16.70 -9.66 19.94
CA PHE A 212 15.61 -8.77 20.30
C PHE A 212 14.96 -9.21 21.63
N ARG A 213 14.61 -10.50 21.75
CA ARG A 213 13.97 -11.07 22.94
C ARG A 213 14.89 -11.03 24.17
N ASN A 214 16.18 -11.26 23.97
CA ASN A 214 17.20 -11.11 25.02
C ASN A 214 17.61 -9.65 25.26
N GLN A 215 17.06 -8.70 24.50
CA GLN A 215 17.34 -7.27 24.59
C GLN A 215 18.85 -6.93 24.61
N THR A 216 19.64 -7.62 23.77
CA THR A 216 21.12 -7.56 23.84
C THR A 216 21.67 -6.15 23.67
N GLN A 217 20.98 -5.30 22.91
CA GLN A 217 21.26 -3.86 22.82
C GLN A 217 20.29 -3.08 23.71
N TYR A 218 20.53 -3.03 25.02
CA TYR A 218 19.60 -2.46 26.01
C TYR A 218 19.05 -1.06 25.64
N ILE A 219 19.87 -0.17 25.07
CA ILE A 219 19.45 1.19 24.66
C ILE A 219 18.43 1.22 23.51
N HIS A 220 18.20 0.12 22.81
CA HIS A 220 17.16 -0.01 21.78
C HIS A 220 15.78 -0.30 22.38
N HIS A 221 15.72 -0.92 23.56
CA HIS A 221 14.49 -1.43 24.16
C HIS A 221 13.96 -0.48 25.23
N LYS A 222 12.64 -0.43 25.38
CA LYS A 222 11.92 0.32 26.42
C LYS A 222 11.05 -0.56 27.33
N GLY A 223 10.97 -1.85 27.01
CA GLY A 223 10.12 -2.82 27.70
C GLY A 223 9.88 -4.03 26.81
N HIS A 224 8.94 -4.87 27.21
CA HIS A 224 8.53 -6.06 26.46
C HIS A 224 7.17 -5.85 25.78
N SER A 225 7.11 -6.20 24.51
CA SER A 225 5.88 -6.24 23.74
C SER A 225 5.12 -7.54 24.02
N LEU A 226 3.79 -7.48 24.14
CA LEU A 226 2.98 -8.71 24.21
C LEU A 226 3.15 -9.61 22.98
N PHE A 227 3.58 -9.07 21.84
CA PHE A 227 3.88 -9.88 20.64
C PHE A 227 5.04 -10.87 20.89
N GLU A 228 5.92 -10.63 21.86
CA GLU A 228 6.95 -11.59 22.27
C GLU A 228 6.35 -12.86 22.88
N SER A 229 5.08 -12.87 23.30
CA SER A 229 4.42 -14.10 23.76
C SER A 229 4.02 -15.07 22.64
N LEU A 230 4.08 -14.61 21.38
CA LEU A 230 3.78 -15.41 20.19
C LEU A 230 5.05 -16.07 19.65
N SER A 231 4.88 -17.23 19.00
CA SER A 231 5.95 -17.91 18.25
C SER A 231 6.13 -17.27 16.87
N ILE A 232 6.57 -16.02 16.87
CA ILE A 232 6.87 -15.22 15.68
C ILE A 232 8.28 -14.65 15.78
N ASP A 233 8.87 -14.33 14.62
CA ASP A 233 10.14 -13.60 14.55
C ASP A 233 9.88 -12.10 14.76
N MET A 234 10.38 -11.53 15.86
CA MET A 234 10.17 -10.14 16.25
C MET A 234 10.87 -9.12 15.34
N ILE A 235 11.69 -9.57 14.39
CA ILE A 235 12.32 -8.76 13.35
C ILE A 235 11.53 -8.91 12.05
N LEU A 236 11.45 -10.10 11.48
CA LEU A 236 10.86 -10.32 10.14
C LEU A 236 9.34 -10.15 10.13
N THR A 237 8.63 -10.44 11.23
CA THR A 237 7.17 -10.26 11.28
C THR A 237 6.78 -8.78 11.32
N PHE A 238 7.72 -7.87 11.55
CA PHE A 238 7.50 -6.42 11.54
C PHE A 238 8.25 -5.78 10.36
N PRO A 239 7.74 -5.89 9.12
CA PRO A 239 8.42 -5.36 7.95
C PRO A 239 8.52 -3.82 7.97
N LEU A 240 9.51 -3.29 7.25
CA LEU A 240 9.63 -1.86 7.00
C LEU A 240 8.68 -1.48 5.87
N ASP A 241 7.51 -0.92 6.22
CA ASP A 241 6.50 -0.55 5.25
C ASP A 241 7.06 0.39 4.14
N PRO A 242 7.00 -0.02 2.86
CA PRO A 242 7.54 0.77 1.75
C PRO A 242 6.72 2.03 1.47
N MET A 243 5.44 2.06 1.87
CA MET A 243 4.60 3.25 1.68
C MET A 243 5.16 4.45 2.45
N HIS A 244 5.44 4.28 3.73
CA HIS A 244 5.99 5.33 4.57
C HIS A 244 7.51 5.50 4.41
N MET A 245 8.27 4.40 4.32
CA MET A 245 9.73 4.45 4.30
C MET A 245 10.29 4.92 2.95
N VAL A 246 9.90 4.27 1.86
CA VAL A 246 10.46 4.51 0.51
C VAL A 246 9.71 5.64 -0.19
N TYR A 247 8.40 5.45 -0.38
CA TYR A 247 7.61 6.36 -1.22
C TYR A 247 7.43 7.71 -0.51
N LEU A 248 6.89 7.73 0.71
CA LEU A 248 6.69 9.00 1.40
C LEU A 248 8.00 9.56 1.98
N GLY A 249 8.83 8.70 2.59
CA GLY A 249 10.04 9.09 3.30
C GLY A 249 11.18 9.50 2.37
N VAL A 250 11.80 8.54 1.69
CA VAL A 250 12.99 8.79 0.86
C VAL A 250 12.67 9.62 -0.37
N THR A 251 11.61 9.28 -1.12
CA THR A 251 11.31 9.97 -2.38
C THR A 251 11.04 11.45 -2.15
N LYS A 252 10.21 11.82 -1.15
CA LYS A 252 10.02 13.23 -0.82
C LYS A 252 11.31 13.89 -0.37
N LYS A 253 12.12 13.22 0.45
CA LYS A 253 13.38 13.75 0.95
C LYS A 253 14.34 14.12 -0.20
N LEU A 254 14.47 13.25 -1.19
CA LEU A 254 15.27 13.52 -2.39
C LEU A 254 14.78 14.77 -3.13
N VAL A 255 13.48 14.84 -3.41
CA VAL A 255 12.91 16.00 -4.13
C VAL A 255 13.06 17.28 -3.31
N THR A 256 12.86 17.25 -1.99
CA THR A 256 13.09 18.39 -1.10
C THR A 256 14.53 18.87 -1.20
N LEU A 257 15.50 17.96 -1.15
CA LEU A 257 16.92 18.30 -1.29
C LEU A 257 17.22 18.92 -2.66
N TRP A 258 16.62 18.43 -3.75
CA TRP A 258 16.80 19.02 -5.08
C TRP A 258 16.26 20.46 -5.15
N ILE A 259 15.09 20.72 -4.55
CA ILE A 259 14.53 22.08 -4.46
C ILE A 259 15.45 22.98 -3.65
N GLU A 260 15.94 22.52 -2.49
CA GLU A 260 16.89 23.26 -1.64
C GLU A 260 18.20 23.58 -2.38
N LEU A 261 18.77 22.59 -3.08
CA LEU A 261 19.95 22.79 -3.93
C LEU A 261 19.68 23.79 -5.05
N GLY A 262 18.48 23.74 -5.65
CA GLY A 262 18.05 24.69 -6.68
C GLY A 262 17.92 26.12 -6.16
N HIS A 263 17.40 26.30 -4.94
CA HIS A 263 17.33 27.61 -4.29
C HIS A 263 18.72 28.16 -3.96
N LYS A 264 19.63 27.30 -3.47
CA LYS A 264 21.01 27.67 -3.12
C LYS A 264 21.95 27.75 -4.33
N ARG A 265 21.49 27.34 -5.53
CA ARG A 265 22.27 27.23 -6.77
C ARG A 265 23.53 26.34 -6.63
N LEU A 266 23.38 25.20 -5.98
CA LEU A 266 24.46 24.25 -5.72
C LEU A 266 24.35 23.02 -6.63
N LYS A 267 25.49 22.34 -6.87
CA LYS A 267 25.55 21.07 -7.64
C LYS A 267 24.85 21.17 -9.01
N ASN A 268 24.97 22.32 -9.68
CA ASN A 268 24.32 22.65 -10.96
C ASN A 268 22.78 22.63 -10.93
N MET A 269 22.16 22.56 -9.75
CA MET A 269 20.73 22.77 -9.59
C MET A 269 20.39 24.26 -9.61
N ASN A 270 19.27 24.63 -10.23
CA ASN A 270 18.74 25.99 -10.21
C ASN A 270 17.22 25.99 -10.48
N SER A 271 16.57 27.14 -10.36
CA SER A 271 15.12 27.26 -10.59
C SER A 271 14.67 26.89 -12.01
N CYS A 272 15.55 26.98 -13.02
CA CYS A 272 15.21 26.58 -14.39
C CYS A 272 15.09 25.05 -14.51
N VAL A 273 15.97 24.30 -13.83
CA VAL A 273 15.88 22.83 -13.73
C VAL A 273 14.54 22.43 -13.10
N ILE A 274 14.20 23.00 -11.95
CA ILE A 274 12.93 22.72 -11.25
C ILE A 274 11.72 23.05 -12.13
N ARG A 275 11.73 24.22 -12.78
CA ARG A 275 10.66 24.62 -13.72
C ARG A 275 10.54 23.66 -14.90
N THR A 276 11.65 23.11 -15.38
CA THR A 276 11.64 22.14 -16.48
C THR A 276 11.03 20.81 -16.03
N ILE A 277 11.40 20.33 -14.83
CA ILE A 277 10.79 19.13 -14.23
C ILE A 277 9.28 19.33 -14.07
N ASN A 278 8.84 20.48 -13.54
CA ASN A 278 7.41 20.79 -13.40
C ASN A 278 6.67 20.75 -14.74
N LYS A 279 7.24 21.33 -15.80
CA LYS A 279 6.64 21.27 -17.15
C LYS A 279 6.50 19.83 -17.65
N LEU A 280 7.49 18.97 -17.39
CA LEU A 280 7.45 17.57 -17.81
C LEU A 280 6.44 16.76 -17.00
N ILE A 281 6.34 16.98 -15.68
CA ILE A 281 5.30 16.36 -14.85
C ILE A 281 3.91 16.74 -15.39
N SER A 282 3.66 18.03 -15.65
CA SER A 282 2.37 18.49 -16.19
C SER A 282 2.00 17.83 -17.51
N ARG A 283 2.98 17.61 -18.40
CA ARG A 283 2.77 16.89 -19.67
C ARG A 283 2.40 15.41 -19.48
N CYS A 284 2.85 14.78 -18.39
CA CYS A 284 2.57 13.38 -18.13
C CYS A 284 1.19 13.11 -17.52
N VAL A 285 0.46 14.17 -17.09
CA VAL A 285 -0.84 14.03 -16.43
C VAL A 285 -1.87 13.33 -17.33
N GLU A 286 -1.94 13.75 -18.59
CA GLU A 286 -2.87 13.17 -19.59
C GLU A 286 -2.51 11.72 -19.94
N SER A 287 -1.22 11.37 -19.88
CA SER A 287 -0.70 10.03 -20.18
C SER A 287 -0.67 9.08 -19.00
N THR A 288 -1.14 9.51 -17.83
CA THR A 288 -1.19 8.63 -16.65
C THR A 288 -2.43 7.73 -16.73
N PRO A 289 -2.30 6.40 -16.68
CA PRO A 289 -3.44 5.46 -16.66
C PRO A 289 -4.43 5.69 -15.51
N SER A 290 -5.64 5.13 -15.63
CA SER A 290 -6.69 5.17 -14.60
C SER A 290 -6.34 4.35 -13.35
N ASP A 291 -5.36 3.44 -13.44
CA ASP A 291 -4.85 2.64 -12.33
C ASP A 291 -4.25 3.47 -11.20
N PHE A 292 -3.74 4.66 -11.53
CA PHE A 292 -3.16 5.54 -10.52
C PHE A 292 -4.26 6.40 -9.91
N PRO A 293 -4.57 6.25 -8.60
CA PRO A 293 -5.66 6.97 -7.95
C PRO A 293 -5.42 8.48 -7.88
N ARG A 294 -4.17 8.92 -8.09
CA ARG A 294 -3.78 10.32 -8.17
C ARG A 294 -2.80 10.52 -9.32
N LYS A 295 -2.93 11.65 -9.99
CA LYS A 295 -1.92 12.17 -10.91
C LYS A 295 -0.81 12.85 -10.10
N CYS A 296 0.42 12.81 -10.60
CA CYS A 296 1.55 13.46 -9.95
C CYS A 296 1.43 14.98 -10.11
N ARG A 297 1.35 15.72 -8.99
CA ARG A 297 1.41 17.18 -9.02
C ARG A 297 2.84 17.66 -9.26
N THR A 298 3.01 18.91 -9.65
CA THR A 298 4.34 19.52 -9.79
C THR A 298 5.09 19.56 -8.46
N LEU A 299 6.41 19.76 -8.53
CA LEU A 299 7.29 19.84 -7.35
C LEU A 299 6.93 21.01 -6.43
N ASP A 300 6.24 22.03 -6.95
CA ASP A 300 5.75 23.19 -6.17
C ASP A 300 4.76 22.76 -5.06
N TYR A 301 4.09 21.62 -5.25
CA TYR A 301 3.11 21.06 -4.31
C TYR A 301 3.67 19.88 -3.51
N LEU A 302 5.00 19.71 -3.44
CA LEU A 302 5.65 18.57 -2.78
C LEU A 302 5.18 18.36 -1.33
N SER A 303 4.95 19.45 -0.58
CA SER A 303 4.52 19.40 0.82
C SER A 303 3.21 18.60 1.01
N VAL A 304 2.33 18.63 0.01
CA VAL A 304 1.02 17.97 0.03
C VAL A 304 0.97 16.68 -0.79
N TRP A 305 2.06 16.28 -1.47
CA TRP A 305 2.13 14.99 -2.18
C TRP A 305 1.75 13.84 -1.25
N LYS A 306 1.00 12.88 -1.79
CA LYS A 306 0.66 11.63 -1.10
C LYS A 306 1.63 10.51 -1.49
N ALA A 307 1.68 9.44 -0.70
CA ALA A 307 2.54 8.29 -0.98
C ALA A 307 2.27 7.71 -2.39
N SER A 308 1.02 7.72 -2.86
CA SER A 308 0.66 7.28 -4.22
C SER A 308 1.31 8.11 -5.33
N GLU A 309 1.46 9.42 -5.14
CA GLU A 309 2.14 10.30 -6.11
C GLU A 309 3.65 10.09 -6.05
N CYS A 310 4.21 9.87 -4.86
CA CYS A 310 5.63 9.57 -4.70
C CYS A 310 5.98 8.23 -5.35
N ARG A 311 5.13 7.20 -5.20
CA ARG A 311 5.29 5.90 -5.87
C ARG A 311 5.22 6.05 -7.39
N LEU A 312 4.23 6.78 -7.91
CA LEU A 312 4.13 7.09 -9.35
C LEU A 312 5.38 7.82 -9.86
N PHE A 313 5.87 8.80 -9.11
CA PHE A 313 7.07 9.55 -9.46
C PHE A 313 8.33 8.66 -9.43
N LEU A 314 8.54 7.89 -8.36
CA LEU A 314 9.73 7.06 -8.20
C LEU A 314 9.80 5.93 -9.24
N LEU A 315 8.71 5.18 -9.42
CA LEU A 315 8.74 3.93 -10.19
C LEU A 315 8.47 4.12 -11.69
N TYR A 316 7.83 5.22 -12.10
CA TYR A 316 7.39 5.39 -13.49
C TYR A 316 7.89 6.71 -14.10
N LEU A 317 7.51 7.86 -13.53
CA LEU A 317 7.77 9.15 -14.18
C LEU A 317 9.23 9.58 -14.08
N GLY A 318 9.77 9.64 -12.87
CA GLY A 318 11.08 10.17 -12.54
C GLY A 318 12.22 9.54 -13.35
N PRO A 319 12.29 8.21 -13.50
CA PRO A 319 13.34 7.55 -14.29
C PRO A 319 13.40 8.02 -15.73
N VAL A 320 12.27 8.47 -16.27
CA VAL A 320 12.15 8.96 -17.64
C VAL A 320 12.35 10.47 -17.72
N ILE A 321 11.55 11.25 -17.00
CA ILE A 321 11.49 12.70 -17.18
C ILE A 321 12.68 13.45 -16.58
N LEU A 322 13.45 12.83 -15.69
CA LEU A 322 14.61 13.46 -15.06
C LEU A 322 15.89 13.23 -15.87
N GLN A 323 15.88 12.31 -16.83
CA GLN A 323 17.04 12.01 -17.67
C GLN A 323 17.43 13.26 -18.45
N ASN A 324 18.72 13.61 -18.42
CA ASN A 324 19.28 14.82 -19.04
C ASN A 324 18.72 16.15 -18.49
N ILE A 325 17.94 16.14 -17.40
CA ILE A 325 17.41 17.33 -16.72
C ILE A 325 18.06 17.51 -15.35
N LEU A 326 18.11 16.45 -14.54
CA LEU A 326 18.87 16.47 -13.30
C LEU A 326 20.38 16.41 -13.59
N PRO A 327 21.22 17.08 -12.78
CA PRO A 327 22.66 16.88 -12.80
C PRO A 327 23.01 15.39 -12.69
N GLU A 328 23.99 14.95 -13.48
CA GLU A 328 24.29 13.54 -13.73
C GLU A 328 24.43 12.71 -12.45
N SER A 329 25.21 13.18 -11.48
CA SER A 329 25.38 12.45 -10.21
C SER A 329 24.08 12.28 -9.41
N LEU A 330 23.22 13.30 -9.41
CA LEU A 330 21.92 13.23 -8.74
C LEU A 330 20.98 12.28 -9.49
N TYR A 331 21.04 12.27 -10.82
CA TYR A 331 20.23 11.36 -11.64
C TYR A 331 20.69 9.91 -11.50
N ILE A 332 22.00 9.63 -11.50
CA ILE A 332 22.54 8.26 -11.30
C ILE A 332 22.12 7.73 -9.93
N ASN A 333 22.27 8.54 -8.88
CA ASN A 333 21.83 8.15 -7.54
C ASN A 333 20.31 7.87 -7.52
N PHE A 334 19.48 8.76 -8.08
CA PHE A 334 18.04 8.54 -8.17
C PHE A 334 17.66 7.30 -9.01
N LYS A 335 18.30 7.10 -10.17
CA LYS A 335 18.06 5.97 -11.06
C LYS A 335 18.37 4.65 -10.37
N CYS A 336 19.46 4.59 -9.59
CA CYS A 336 19.82 3.43 -8.77
C CYS A 336 18.71 3.05 -7.78
N LEU A 337 18.17 4.02 -7.03
CA LEU A 337 17.04 3.80 -6.13
C LEU A 337 15.78 3.38 -6.90
N ALA A 338 15.43 4.10 -7.97
CA ALA A 338 14.22 3.84 -8.72
C ALA A 338 14.20 2.44 -9.34
N LEU A 339 15.32 2.02 -9.95
CA LEU A 339 15.45 0.68 -10.52
C LEU A 339 15.42 -0.40 -9.44
N SER A 340 16.15 -0.19 -8.33
CA SER A 340 16.15 -1.12 -7.19
C SER A 340 14.72 -1.34 -6.66
N MET A 341 13.98 -0.25 -6.43
CA MET A 341 12.60 -0.34 -5.93
C MET A 341 11.64 -0.92 -6.97
N TYR A 342 11.84 -0.63 -8.27
CA TYR A 342 11.06 -1.25 -9.34
C TYR A 342 11.24 -2.77 -9.37
N LEU A 343 12.49 -3.24 -9.27
CA LEU A 343 12.81 -4.66 -9.25
C LEU A 343 12.24 -5.38 -8.01
N LEU A 344 12.36 -4.79 -6.83
CA LEU A 344 11.79 -5.35 -5.59
C LEU A 344 10.26 -5.32 -5.58
N ALA A 345 9.63 -4.42 -6.33
CA ALA A 345 8.18 -4.39 -6.52
C ALA A 345 7.71 -5.30 -7.66
N HIS A 346 8.62 -5.83 -8.49
CA HIS A 346 8.24 -6.59 -9.68
C HIS A 346 7.89 -8.05 -9.35
N PRO A 347 6.67 -8.54 -9.67
CA PRO A 347 6.19 -9.88 -9.30
C PRO A 347 7.09 -11.04 -9.72
N LYS A 348 7.82 -10.92 -10.83
CA LYS A 348 8.76 -11.96 -11.31
C LYS A 348 10.20 -11.84 -10.83
N PHE A 349 10.65 -10.64 -10.48
CA PHE A 349 12.07 -10.36 -10.28
C PHE A 349 12.44 -10.18 -8.82
N TYR A 350 11.49 -9.79 -7.96
CA TYR A 350 11.76 -9.45 -6.56
C TYR A 350 12.63 -10.48 -5.80
N ASN A 351 12.47 -11.78 -6.08
CA ASN A 351 13.21 -12.87 -5.45
C ASN A 351 14.38 -13.44 -6.30
N ARG A 352 14.62 -12.92 -7.50
CA ARG A 352 15.67 -13.39 -8.43
C ARG A 352 16.89 -12.48 -8.51
N VAL A 353 16.72 -11.19 -8.24
CA VAL A 353 17.79 -10.17 -8.39
C VAL A 353 18.29 -9.64 -7.03
N THR A 354 18.06 -10.40 -5.97
CA THR A 354 18.18 -9.96 -4.59
C THR A 354 19.58 -9.46 -4.24
N GLU A 355 20.62 -10.23 -4.54
CA GLU A 355 22.01 -9.85 -4.22
C GLU A 355 22.47 -8.61 -5.01
N SER A 356 22.12 -8.54 -6.30
CA SER A 356 22.44 -7.36 -7.12
C SER A 356 21.81 -6.10 -6.53
N VAL A 357 20.52 -6.17 -6.19
CA VAL A 357 19.81 -5.02 -5.60
C VAL A 357 20.37 -4.67 -4.21
N ARG A 358 20.83 -5.64 -3.43
CA ARG A 358 21.51 -5.38 -2.15
C ARG A 358 22.76 -4.53 -2.37
N MET A 359 23.57 -4.86 -3.37
CA MET A 359 24.76 -4.07 -3.72
C MET A 359 24.39 -2.70 -4.25
N ASP A 360 23.39 -2.61 -5.12
CA ASP A 360 22.90 -1.34 -5.66
C ASP A 360 22.43 -0.39 -4.55
N LEU A 361 21.67 -0.87 -3.57
CA LEU A 361 21.19 -0.05 -2.46
C LEU A 361 22.33 0.38 -1.51
N ARG A 362 23.37 -0.45 -1.33
CA ARG A 362 24.58 -0.04 -0.59
C ARG A 362 25.34 1.05 -1.34
N ASN A 363 25.48 0.91 -2.66
CA ASN A 363 26.12 1.91 -3.51
C ASN A 363 25.31 3.22 -3.53
N PHE A 364 23.97 3.12 -3.62
CA PHE A 364 23.06 4.26 -3.47
C PHE A 364 23.35 5.05 -2.21
N LEU A 365 23.51 4.38 -1.05
CA LEU A 365 23.76 5.06 0.23
C LEU A 365 25.11 5.78 0.28
N ARG A 366 26.16 5.18 -0.29
CA ARG A 366 27.49 5.82 -0.41
C ARG A 366 27.43 7.06 -1.30
N GLU A 367 26.82 6.94 -2.48
CA GLU A 367 26.64 8.06 -3.41
C GLU A 367 25.69 9.13 -2.86
N TYR A 368 24.67 8.74 -2.10
CA TYR A 368 23.74 9.65 -1.45
C TYR A 368 24.48 10.57 -0.46
N GLU A 369 25.40 10.01 0.32
CA GLU A 369 26.24 10.79 1.25
C GLU A 369 27.09 11.82 0.51
N TRP A 370 27.68 11.45 -0.63
CA TRP A 370 28.45 12.38 -1.46
C TRP A 370 27.59 13.47 -2.14
N CYS A 371 26.38 13.09 -2.57
CA CYS A 371 25.44 14.00 -3.23
C CYS A 371 24.82 15.00 -2.26
N TYR A 372 24.42 14.54 -1.08
CA TYR A 372 23.50 15.25 -0.19
C TYR A 372 24.05 15.48 1.22
N GLY A 373 25.23 14.96 1.56
CA GLY A 373 25.85 15.11 2.87
C GLY A 373 25.39 14.05 3.88
N CYS A 374 26.31 13.69 4.78
CA CYS A 374 26.09 12.68 5.82
C CYS A 374 25.01 13.08 6.83
N GLU A 375 24.75 14.39 6.99
CA GLU A 375 23.68 14.95 7.82
C GLU A 375 22.27 14.61 7.30
N ASN A 376 22.16 14.13 6.06
CA ASN A 376 20.90 13.72 5.43
C ASN A 376 20.70 12.20 5.39
N LEU A 377 21.62 11.40 5.96
CA LEU A 377 21.46 9.96 6.19
C LEU A 377 20.55 9.68 7.39
N VAL A 378 19.30 10.15 7.29
CA VAL A 378 18.27 9.95 8.31
C VAL A 378 17.71 8.53 8.25
N TYR A 379 16.93 8.14 9.26
CA TYR A 379 16.38 6.79 9.44
C TYR A 379 15.83 6.16 8.15
N ASN A 380 14.95 6.83 7.40
CA ASN A 380 14.34 6.28 6.19
C ASN A 380 15.37 5.99 5.09
N VAL A 381 16.41 6.83 4.98
CA VAL A 381 17.48 6.64 4.00
C VAL A 381 18.33 5.44 4.42
N HIS A 382 18.81 5.42 5.66
CA HIS A 382 19.56 4.29 6.21
C HIS A 382 18.81 2.95 6.10
N SER A 383 17.48 3.00 6.24
CA SER A 383 16.60 1.83 6.18
C SER A 383 16.59 1.14 4.81
N LEU A 384 17.01 1.82 3.74
CA LEU A 384 17.05 1.25 2.39
C LEU A 384 18.03 0.09 2.21
N GLN A 385 18.94 -0.15 3.13
CA GLN A 385 19.81 -1.34 3.05
C GLN A 385 19.13 -2.62 3.56
N HIS A 386 17.97 -2.50 4.21
CA HIS A 386 17.28 -3.62 4.87
C HIS A 386 15.99 -4.16 4.20
N PRO A 387 15.39 -3.58 3.13
CA PRO A 387 14.09 -4.02 2.65
C PRO A 387 14.14 -5.42 2.00
N LEU A 388 15.32 -5.93 1.69
CA LEU A 388 15.46 -7.19 0.97
C LEU A 388 14.99 -8.40 1.78
N ASP A 389 15.31 -8.43 3.07
CA ASP A 389 14.89 -9.53 3.95
C ASP A 389 13.37 -9.53 4.12
N ASP A 390 12.75 -8.34 4.15
CA ASP A 390 11.29 -8.20 4.14
C ASP A 390 10.67 -8.67 2.83
N VAL A 391 11.30 -8.34 1.69
CA VAL A 391 10.84 -8.77 0.36
C VAL A 391 10.91 -10.29 0.18
N LEU A 392 11.96 -10.92 0.73
CA LEU A 392 12.08 -12.38 0.74
C LEU A 392 11.02 -13.05 1.63
N ALA A 393 10.69 -12.44 2.77
CA ALA A 393 9.71 -12.98 3.71
C ALA A 393 8.25 -12.77 3.26
N HIS A 394 7.94 -11.61 2.67
CA HIS A 394 6.56 -11.14 2.45
C HIS A 394 6.17 -10.99 0.99
N GLY A 395 7.09 -11.23 0.05
CA GLY A 395 6.87 -11.04 -1.37
C GLY A 395 7.25 -9.63 -1.86
N PRO A 396 6.81 -9.22 -3.06
CA PRO A 396 7.11 -7.90 -3.61
C PRO A 396 6.72 -6.75 -2.67
N LEU A 397 7.35 -5.58 -2.82
CA LEU A 397 7.12 -4.41 -1.94
C LEU A 397 5.63 -4.08 -1.71
N ASP A 398 4.79 -4.20 -2.74
CA ASP A 398 3.37 -3.86 -2.61
C ASP A 398 2.60 -4.84 -1.70
N SER A 399 3.07 -6.08 -1.54
CA SER A 399 2.42 -7.12 -0.73
C SER A 399 2.28 -6.72 0.74
N PHE A 400 3.31 -6.08 1.30
CA PHE A 400 3.36 -5.66 2.71
C PHE A 400 3.27 -4.13 2.87
N SER A 401 2.71 -3.44 1.87
CA SER A 401 2.49 -1.99 1.92
C SER A 401 1.27 -1.61 2.78
N ALA A 402 1.33 -0.44 3.41
CA ALA A 402 0.25 0.10 4.23
C ALA A 402 -0.93 0.70 3.43
N PHE A 403 -0.87 0.75 2.09
CA PHE A 403 -1.91 1.37 1.25
C PHE A 403 -3.32 0.84 1.49
N PRO A 404 -3.56 -0.49 1.61
CA PRO A 404 -4.89 -1.03 1.88
C PRO A 404 -5.43 -0.56 3.23
N PHE A 405 -4.57 -0.50 4.24
CA PHE A 405 -4.93 -0.09 5.60
C PHE A 405 -5.22 1.42 5.68
N GLU A 406 -4.39 2.28 5.05
CA GLU A 406 -4.67 3.72 4.98
C GLU A 406 -6.00 4.00 4.24
N SER A 407 -6.27 3.23 3.18
CA SER A 407 -7.55 3.31 2.45
C SER A 407 -8.73 2.93 3.33
N TYR A 408 -8.60 1.89 4.16
CA TYR A 408 -9.63 1.48 5.12
C TYR A 408 -9.81 2.52 6.24
N MET A 409 -8.74 3.09 6.78
CA MET A 409 -8.82 4.15 7.80
C MET A 409 -9.60 5.37 7.31
N ARG A 410 -9.55 5.69 6.02
CA ARG A 410 -10.41 6.73 5.42
C ARG A 410 -11.89 6.37 5.53
N GLN A 411 -12.27 5.10 5.36
CA GLN A 411 -13.64 4.63 5.53
C GLN A 411 -14.08 4.75 6.99
N ILE A 412 -13.21 4.38 7.94
CA ILE A 412 -13.45 4.59 9.37
C ILE A 412 -13.75 6.07 9.63
N LYS A 413 -12.91 6.98 9.11
CA LYS A 413 -13.08 8.42 9.28
C LYS A 413 -14.40 8.93 8.70
N GLN A 414 -14.84 8.40 7.55
CA GLN A 414 -16.12 8.74 6.93
C GLN A 414 -17.32 8.20 7.69
N SER A 415 -17.13 7.13 8.48
CA SER A 415 -18.20 6.53 9.29
C SER A 415 -18.57 7.37 10.51
N VAL A 416 -17.63 8.18 11.02
CA VAL A 416 -17.83 9.05 12.18
C VAL A 416 -18.48 10.38 11.78
N ARG A 417 -19.56 10.74 12.46
CA ARG A 417 -20.40 11.92 12.13
C ARG A 417 -20.19 13.11 13.07
N SER A 418 -19.59 12.91 14.24
CA SER A 418 -19.27 13.99 15.19
C SER A 418 -17.94 13.72 15.91
N GLY A 419 -17.33 14.77 16.47
CA GLY A 419 -16.10 14.65 17.25
C GLY A 419 -16.26 14.01 18.64
N TYR A 420 -17.48 13.64 19.04
CA TYR A 420 -17.76 13.07 20.35
C TYR A 420 -17.73 11.54 20.31
N SER A 421 -17.01 10.88 21.23
CA SER A 421 -16.93 9.41 21.32
C SER A 421 -16.66 8.73 19.97
N VAL A 422 -15.66 9.24 19.25
CA VAL A 422 -15.32 8.84 17.88
C VAL A 422 -15.11 7.32 17.74
N ALA A 423 -14.37 6.69 18.67
CA ALA A 423 -14.12 5.25 18.64
C ALA A 423 -15.41 4.44 18.80
N LYS A 424 -16.32 4.89 19.67
CA LYS A 424 -17.64 4.27 19.85
C LYS A 424 -18.45 4.30 18.55
N GLN A 425 -18.49 5.45 17.88
CA GLN A 425 -19.22 5.58 16.62
C GLN A 425 -18.69 4.62 15.55
N ALA A 426 -17.36 4.57 15.39
CA ALA A 426 -16.72 3.66 14.45
C ALA A 426 -16.99 2.19 14.79
N ALA A 427 -16.81 1.79 16.05
CA ALA A 427 -17.03 0.43 16.51
C ALA A 427 -18.49 -0.03 16.33
N GLN A 428 -19.45 0.82 16.70
CA GLN A 428 -20.88 0.52 16.55
C GLN A 428 -21.28 0.44 15.07
N ARG A 429 -20.78 1.34 14.22
CA ARG A 429 -21.04 1.29 12.77
C ARG A 429 -20.50 0.00 12.15
N TYR A 430 -19.29 -0.41 12.54
CA TYR A 430 -18.71 -1.67 12.07
C TYR A 430 -19.57 -2.86 12.52
N ALA A 431 -19.96 -2.93 13.79
CA ALA A 431 -20.80 -4.00 14.31
C ALA A 431 -22.17 -4.07 13.62
N GLU A 432 -22.80 -2.92 13.33
CA GLU A 432 -24.03 -2.84 12.53
C GLU A 432 -23.84 -3.42 11.13
N GLN A 433 -22.75 -3.07 10.44
CA GLN A 433 -22.43 -3.58 9.11
C GLN A 433 -22.21 -5.10 9.13
N MET A 434 -21.46 -5.61 10.09
CA MET A 434 -21.23 -7.05 10.23
C MET A 434 -22.52 -7.82 10.48
N SER A 435 -23.37 -7.35 11.39
CA SER A 435 -24.68 -7.98 11.68
C SER A 435 -25.60 -8.00 10.46
N PHE A 436 -25.50 -6.99 9.58
CA PHE A 436 -26.23 -6.99 8.33
C PHE A 436 -25.70 -8.06 7.36
N CYS A 437 -24.39 -8.25 7.28
CA CYS A 437 -23.77 -9.20 6.37
C CYS A 437 -23.96 -10.66 6.83
N ASP A 438 -23.90 -10.91 8.14
CA ASP A 438 -24.23 -12.21 8.72
C ASP A 438 -25.66 -12.65 8.35
N ARG A 439 -26.61 -11.70 8.30
CA ARG A 439 -28.01 -11.98 7.92
C ARG A 439 -28.19 -12.26 6.43
N LEU A 440 -27.35 -11.69 5.57
CA LEU A 440 -27.44 -11.87 4.13
C LEU A 440 -26.55 -12.99 3.59
N GLN A 441 -25.59 -13.49 4.38
CA GLN A 441 -24.53 -14.39 3.92
C GLN A 441 -23.75 -13.82 2.73
N VAL A 442 -23.50 -12.50 2.74
CA VAL A 442 -22.78 -11.78 1.67
C VAL A 442 -21.50 -11.18 2.23
N ASP A 443 -20.41 -11.23 1.44
CA ASP A 443 -19.18 -10.50 1.77
C ASP A 443 -19.34 -8.99 1.52
N ILE A 444 -18.78 -8.16 2.39
CA ILE A 444 -18.76 -6.69 2.21
C ILE A 444 -17.81 -6.31 1.07
N SER A 445 -16.86 -7.18 0.72
CA SER A 445 -15.87 -6.94 -0.32
C SER A 445 -16.00 -7.89 -1.50
N THR A 446 -16.79 -7.51 -2.50
CA THR A 446 -16.72 -8.12 -3.84
C THR A 446 -16.12 -7.11 -4.81
N ASN A 447 -14.78 -7.12 -4.93
CA ASN A 447 -14.08 -6.58 -6.10
C ASN A 447 -12.76 -7.31 -6.41
N ASP A 448 -12.34 -8.29 -5.60
CA ASP A 448 -10.98 -8.82 -5.64
C ASP A 448 -10.81 -10.19 -6.32
N ASN A 449 -11.90 -10.79 -6.82
CA ASN A 449 -11.74 -11.86 -7.82
C ASN A 449 -11.19 -11.20 -9.09
N PRO A 450 -10.06 -11.68 -9.67
CA PRO A 450 -9.58 -11.16 -10.94
C PRO A 450 -10.62 -11.45 -12.02
N VAL A 451 -11.52 -10.50 -12.25
CA VAL A 451 -12.48 -10.55 -13.35
C VAL A 451 -11.65 -10.33 -14.61
N ILE A 452 -11.34 -11.43 -15.28
CA ILE A 452 -10.70 -11.40 -16.60
C ILE A 452 -11.82 -11.52 -17.63
N GLY A 453 -11.93 -10.53 -18.51
CA GLY A 453 -12.71 -10.68 -19.74
C GLY A 453 -14.17 -10.25 -19.70
N MET A 454 -14.62 -9.47 -18.71
CA MET A 454 -15.88 -8.72 -18.86
C MET A 454 -15.64 -7.50 -19.75
N ALA A 455 -16.09 -7.58 -20.99
CA ALA A 455 -16.04 -6.51 -21.98
C ALA A 455 -17.35 -5.71 -21.99
N ASP A 456 -17.24 -4.39 -22.08
CA ASP A 456 -18.32 -3.47 -22.42
C ASP A 456 -17.91 -2.77 -23.73
N SER A 457 -18.26 -3.37 -24.87
CA SER A 457 -17.89 -2.86 -26.20
C SER A 457 -18.44 -1.46 -26.48
N ARG A 458 -19.61 -1.12 -25.91
CA ARG A 458 -20.21 0.21 -26.05
C ARG A 458 -19.34 1.28 -25.38
N LYS A 459 -18.70 0.93 -24.27
CA LYS A 459 -17.73 1.79 -23.60
C LYS A 459 -16.29 1.59 -24.07
N GLN A 460 -16.05 0.59 -24.91
CA GLN A 460 -14.73 0.18 -25.37
C GLN A 460 -13.78 -0.10 -24.19
N VAL A 461 -14.24 -0.88 -23.22
CA VAL A 461 -13.49 -1.26 -22.00
C VAL A 461 -13.54 -2.76 -21.78
N ILE A 462 -12.44 -3.35 -21.31
CA ILE A 462 -12.39 -4.73 -20.81
C ILE A 462 -11.67 -4.79 -19.46
N MET A 463 -12.16 -5.64 -18.56
CA MET A 463 -11.52 -5.90 -17.27
C MET A 463 -10.30 -6.82 -17.43
N PHE A 464 -9.19 -6.42 -16.81
CA PHE A 464 -7.92 -7.14 -16.80
C PHE A 464 -7.28 -7.06 -15.42
N ARG A 465 -7.31 -8.14 -14.63
CA ARG A 465 -6.61 -8.25 -13.32
C ARG A 465 -6.80 -7.02 -12.41
N ASN A 466 -8.05 -6.70 -12.09
CA ASN A 466 -8.45 -5.55 -11.27
C ASN A 466 -8.06 -4.18 -11.87
N SER A 467 -7.63 -4.17 -13.13
CA SER A 467 -7.43 -3.00 -13.98
C SER A 467 -8.45 -2.99 -15.14
N GLN A 468 -8.45 -1.90 -15.89
CA GLN A 468 -9.27 -1.70 -17.08
C GLN A 468 -8.37 -1.40 -18.27
N ILE A 469 -8.53 -2.13 -19.37
CA ILE A 469 -7.94 -1.79 -20.66
C ILE A 469 -9.02 -1.11 -21.50
N LYS A 470 -8.68 0.00 -22.15
CA LYS A 470 -9.58 0.74 -23.05
C LYS A 470 -9.05 0.73 -24.47
N SER A 471 -9.88 1.09 -25.45
CA SER A 471 -9.41 1.27 -26.85
C SER A 471 -8.75 2.64 -27.10
N PHE A 472 -8.74 3.52 -26.09
CA PHE A 472 -8.21 4.88 -26.18
C PHE A 472 -7.24 5.20 -25.05
N HIS A 473 -6.33 6.13 -25.33
CA HIS A 473 -5.33 6.63 -24.40
C HIS A 473 -5.99 7.24 -23.14
N PRO A 474 -5.38 7.10 -21.94
CA PRO A 474 -4.07 6.50 -21.64
C PRO A 474 -4.11 5.01 -21.30
N ASP A 475 -5.29 4.38 -21.33
CA ASP A 475 -5.51 3.03 -20.81
C ASP A 475 -5.39 1.93 -21.88
N ASN A 476 -4.85 2.25 -23.04
CA ASN A 476 -4.84 1.37 -24.21
C ASN A 476 -3.46 0.79 -24.56
N VAL A 477 -2.45 1.00 -23.74
CA VAL A 477 -1.09 0.52 -23.98
C VAL A 477 -0.88 -0.79 -23.25
N VAL A 478 -0.46 -1.82 -23.97
CA VAL A 478 -0.28 -3.19 -23.44
C VAL A 478 0.95 -3.86 -24.03
N VAL A 479 1.43 -4.91 -23.37
CA VAL A 479 2.38 -5.88 -23.94
C VAL A 479 1.62 -7.17 -24.22
N VAL A 480 1.78 -7.69 -25.43
CA VAL A 480 1.17 -8.96 -25.87
C VAL A 480 2.28 -9.86 -26.38
N LYS A 481 2.48 -11.02 -25.73
CA LYS A 481 3.54 -11.99 -26.07
C LYS A 481 4.91 -11.35 -26.24
N GLY A 482 5.28 -10.50 -25.29
CA GLY A 482 6.56 -9.76 -25.24
C GLY A 482 6.64 -8.56 -26.18
N LYS A 483 5.58 -8.21 -26.91
CA LYS A 483 5.59 -7.12 -27.89
C LYS A 483 4.71 -5.96 -27.41
N PRO A 484 5.23 -4.74 -27.27
CA PRO A 484 4.42 -3.59 -26.88
C PRO A 484 3.53 -3.11 -28.03
N GLY A 485 2.36 -2.58 -27.70
CA GLY A 485 1.46 -1.98 -28.69
C GLY A 485 0.22 -1.34 -28.08
N LEU A 486 -0.69 -0.93 -28.96
CA LEU A 486 -1.93 -0.23 -28.62
C LEU A 486 -3.15 -1.11 -28.90
N ILE A 487 -4.07 -1.14 -27.95
CA ILE A 487 -5.44 -1.57 -28.20
C ILE A 487 -6.19 -0.40 -28.83
N THR A 488 -6.90 -0.68 -29.93
CA THR A 488 -7.59 0.36 -30.70
C THR A 488 -9.06 0.04 -30.95
N ASP A 489 -9.51 -1.16 -30.59
CA ASP A 489 -10.92 -1.57 -30.64
C ASP A 489 -11.12 -2.79 -29.71
N ILE A 490 -12.29 -2.89 -29.10
CA ILE A 490 -12.69 -4.00 -28.21
C ILE A 490 -14.06 -4.51 -28.64
N GLN A 491 -14.13 -5.81 -28.98
CA GLN A 491 -15.37 -6.47 -29.38
C GLN A 491 -16.14 -7.04 -28.17
N ASP A 492 -17.44 -7.28 -28.36
CA ASP A 492 -18.29 -7.99 -27.38
C ASP A 492 -17.77 -9.40 -27.04
N SER A 493 -17.08 -10.03 -27.99
CA SER A 493 -16.43 -11.34 -27.83
C SER A 493 -15.23 -11.31 -26.85
N GLY A 494 -14.77 -10.11 -26.45
CA GLY A 494 -13.56 -9.91 -25.65
C GLY A 494 -12.26 -9.93 -26.47
N LEU A 495 -12.34 -9.99 -27.80
CA LEU A 495 -11.19 -9.83 -28.69
C LEU A 495 -10.75 -8.36 -28.77
N LEU A 496 -9.43 -8.14 -28.80
CA LEU A 496 -8.82 -6.82 -28.79
C LEU A 496 -8.08 -6.56 -30.10
N ARG A 497 -8.34 -5.41 -30.74
CA ARG A 497 -7.60 -4.98 -31.94
C ARG A 497 -6.26 -4.38 -31.52
N PHE A 498 -5.20 -5.20 -31.63
CA PHE A 498 -3.85 -4.86 -31.23
C PHE A 498 -3.02 -4.35 -32.42
N ARG A 499 -2.42 -3.17 -32.24
CA ARG A 499 -1.46 -2.55 -33.17
C ARG A 499 -0.10 -2.45 -32.50
N GLN A 500 0.84 -3.26 -32.97
CA GLN A 500 2.18 -3.36 -32.38
C GLN A 500 3.05 -2.13 -32.70
N PHE A 501 3.97 -1.77 -31.80
CA PHE A 501 5.10 -0.92 -32.18
C PHE A 501 6.10 -1.71 -33.05
N THR A 502 6.61 -1.07 -34.12
CA THR A 502 7.52 -1.70 -35.09
C THR A 502 8.98 -1.66 -34.66
N ASP A 503 9.34 -0.75 -33.75
CA ASP A 503 10.72 -0.44 -33.37
C ASP A 503 10.98 -0.51 -31.84
N PRO A 504 10.52 -1.55 -31.11
CA PRO A 504 10.79 -1.63 -29.68
C PRO A 504 12.31 -1.81 -29.44
N GLN A 505 12.90 -0.89 -28.69
CA GLN A 505 14.31 -0.86 -28.33
C GLN A 505 14.49 -0.78 -26.81
N ASN A 506 15.72 -1.03 -26.36
CA ASN A 506 16.13 -0.71 -25.00
C ASN A 506 16.04 0.81 -24.76
N TYR A 507 15.31 1.20 -23.70
CA TYR A 507 15.36 2.54 -23.16
C TYR A 507 16.69 2.81 -22.43
N PHE A 508 17.21 1.83 -21.70
CA PHE A 508 18.57 1.80 -21.17
C PHE A 508 19.17 0.40 -21.30
N THR A 509 20.50 0.32 -21.33
CA THR A 509 21.27 -0.94 -21.39
C THR A 509 22.10 -1.21 -20.14
N ASP A 510 22.21 -0.21 -19.26
CA ASP A 510 22.93 -0.29 -18.00
C ASP A 510 21.96 -0.14 -16.82
N PRO A 511 22.01 -1.04 -15.81
CA PRO A 511 22.97 -2.16 -15.67
C PRO A 511 22.64 -3.39 -16.53
N PHE A 512 21.44 -3.46 -17.11
CA PHE A 512 21.02 -4.49 -18.04
C PHE A 512 20.02 -3.93 -19.07
N PRO A 513 19.74 -4.63 -20.17
CA PRO A 513 18.74 -4.24 -21.15
C PRO A 513 17.35 -4.03 -20.52
N SER A 514 16.82 -2.81 -20.60
CA SER A 514 15.49 -2.46 -20.08
C SER A 514 14.35 -3.34 -20.63
N THR A 515 14.50 -3.92 -21.82
CA THR A 515 13.51 -4.85 -22.40
C THR A 515 13.39 -6.14 -21.59
N ASP A 516 14.42 -6.53 -20.84
CA ASP A 516 14.40 -7.74 -20.00
C ASP A 516 13.39 -7.63 -18.85
N ILE A 517 13.08 -6.40 -18.43
CA ILE A 517 12.04 -6.08 -17.45
C ILE A 517 10.79 -5.49 -18.11
N GLY A 518 10.66 -5.61 -19.43
CA GLY A 518 9.50 -5.16 -20.19
C GLY A 518 9.38 -3.65 -20.37
N ILE A 519 10.46 -2.89 -20.15
CA ILE A 519 10.50 -1.44 -20.43
C ILE A 519 11.03 -1.23 -21.85
N PHE A 520 10.25 -0.51 -22.66
CA PHE A 520 10.57 -0.32 -24.08
C PHE A 520 10.66 1.16 -24.45
N LYS A 521 11.62 1.49 -25.30
CA LYS A 521 11.63 2.71 -26.10
C LYS A 521 10.99 2.40 -27.46
N CYS A 522 9.94 3.12 -27.83
CA CYS A 522 9.19 2.90 -29.08
C CYS A 522 8.93 4.23 -29.79
N SER A 523 8.81 4.24 -31.12
CA SER A 523 8.56 5.49 -31.86
C SER A 523 7.43 5.36 -32.88
N VAL A 524 7.24 4.17 -33.47
CA VAL A 524 6.29 3.98 -34.58
C VAL A 524 5.30 2.86 -34.29
N VAL A 525 4.01 3.17 -34.38
CA VAL A 525 2.93 2.18 -34.30
C VAL A 525 2.62 1.65 -35.70
N SER A 526 2.58 0.33 -35.85
CA SER A 526 2.24 -0.33 -37.11
C SER A 526 0.85 0.08 -37.63
N SER A 527 0.70 0.22 -38.94
CA SER A 527 -0.61 0.34 -39.61
C SER A 527 -1.38 -0.98 -39.60
N ALA A 528 -0.67 -2.10 -39.60
CA ALA A 528 -1.25 -3.43 -39.49
C ALA A 528 -1.77 -3.67 -38.06
N TYR A 529 -2.84 -4.46 -37.97
CA TYR A 529 -3.42 -4.89 -36.70
C TYR A 529 -3.61 -6.40 -36.69
N SER A 530 -3.75 -6.95 -35.49
CA SER A 530 -4.17 -8.33 -35.25
C SER A 530 -5.25 -8.35 -34.17
N TRP A 531 -6.08 -9.38 -34.17
CA TRP A 531 -7.02 -9.64 -33.08
C TRP A 531 -6.36 -10.58 -32.08
N VAL A 532 -6.36 -10.20 -30.81
CA VAL A 532 -5.73 -10.97 -29.72
C VAL A 532 -6.73 -11.21 -28.60
N SER A 533 -6.53 -12.30 -27.87
CA SER A 533 -7.32 -12.57 -26.67
C SER A 533 -6.79 -11.74 -25.49
N ILE A 534 -7.67 -11.39 -24.55
CA ILE A 534 -7.25 -10.85 -23.25
C ILE A 534 -6.27 -11.77 -22.51
N ARG A 535 -6.31 -13.08 -22.79
CA ARG A 535 -5.39 -14.08 -22.23
C ARG A 535 -3.97 -14.00 -22.80
N ASP A 536 -3.79 -13.36 -23.95
CA ASP A 536 -2.48 -13.14 -24.57
C ASP A 536 -1.78 -11.86 -24.05
N VAL A 537 -2.48 -11.04 -23.26
CA VAL A 537 -1.96 -9.79 -22.70
C VAL A 537 -1.08 -10.08 -21.49
N ASP A 538 0.22 -9.74 -21.57
CA ASP A 538 1.19 -9.96 -20.49
C ASP A 538 1.08 -8.91 -19.39
N CYS A 539 0.79 -7.66 -19.76
CA CYS A 539 0.57 -6.56 -18.83
C CYS A 539 -0.05 -5.34 -19.53
N LYS A 540 -0.65 -4.46 -18.71
CA LYS A 540 -0.97 -3.09 -19.10
C LYS A 540 0.24 -2.19 -18.83
N CYS A 541 0.41 -1.13 -19.61
CA CYS A 541 1.54 -0.22 -19.50
C CYS A 541 1.12 1.24 -19.33
N MET A 542 2.04 2.03 -18.79
CA MET A 542 2.05 3.48 -18.90
C MET A 542 2.94 3.87 -20.09
N SER A 543 2.46 4.75 -20.96
CA SER A 543 3.27 5.40 -22.00
C SER A 543 3.67 6.80 -21.57
N ILE A 544 4.97 7.10 -21.58
CA ILE A 544 5.50 8.41 -21.26
C ILE A 544 6.03 9.06 -22.54
N ASN A 545 5.48 10.23 -22.88
CA ASN A 545 5.87 10.98 -24.08
C ASN A 545 7.22 11.68 -23.88
N CYS A 546 8.22 11.29 -24.66
CA CYS A 546 9.47 12.01 -24.86
C CYS A 546 9.45 12.72 -26.22
N VAL A 547 10.40 13.64 -26.47
CA VAL A 547 10.38 14.51 -27.66
C VAL A 547 10.27 13.74 -28.98
N ASN A 548 11.00 12.62 -29.10
CA ASN A 548 11.10 11.85 -30.36
C ASN A 548 10.68 10.37 -30.21
N HIS A 549 10.21 9.95 -29.04
CA HIS A 549 9.86 8.56 -28.77
C HIS A 549 8.94 8.46 -27.55
N LEU A 550 8.37 7.29 -27.34
CA LEU A 550 7.63 6.88 -26.15
C LEU A 550 8.49 5.95 -25.31
N VAL A 551 8.38 6.09 -23.99
CA VAL A 551 8.85 5.07 -23.06
C VAL A 551 7.65 4.33 -22.49
N ILE A 552 7.59 3.03 -22.74
CA ILE A 552 6.52 2.14 -22.31
C ILE A 552 6.99 1.40 -21.06
N VAL A 553 6.30 1.59 -19.95
CA VAL A 553 6.64 1.01 -18.64
C VAL A 553 5.50 0.10 -18.15
N PRO A 554 5.74 -1.18 -17.87
CA PRO A 554 4.72 -2.09 -17.34
C PRO A 554 4.17 -1.64 -16.00
N LEU A 555 2.84 -1.69 -15.86
CA LEU A 555 2.17 -1.51 -14.58
C LEU A 555 2.34 -2.78 -13.75
N LEU A 556 3.14 -2.69 -12.69
CA LEU A 556 3.61 -3.85 -11.91
C LEU A 556 2.47 -4.74 -11.39
N HIS A 557 1.34 -4.16 -10.98
CA HIS A 557 0.18 -4.91 -10.47
C HIS A 557 -0.60 -5.66 -11.55
N THR A 558 -0.28 -5.44 -12.84
CA THR A 558 -0.93 -6.11 -13.98
C THR A 558 -0.06 -7.18 -14.64
N VAL A 559 1.21 -7.31 -14.22
CA VAL A 559 2.17 -8.27 -14.81
C VAL A 559 1.76 -9.71 -14.49
N ILE A 560 1.73 -10.56 -15.53
CA ILE A 560 1.46 -12.01 -15.46
C ILE A 560 2.68 -12.78 -15.05
#